data_AF-A0A7S1WA95-F1
#
_entry.id   AF-A0A7S1WA95-F1
#
_cell.length_a   1.000
_cell.length_b   1.000
_cell.length_c   1.000
_cell.angle_alpha   90.00
_cell.angle_beta   90.00
_cell.angle_gamma   90.00
#
_symmetry.space_group_name_H-M   'P 1'
#
loop_
_entity.id
_entity.type
_entity.pdbx_description
1 polymer ?
#
loop_
_entity_poly.entity_id
_entity_poly.type
_entity_poly.pdbx_seq_one_letter_code
_entity_poly.pdbx_strand_id
1 'polypeptide(L)'
;AVRGDLRSRLVTALKFGQPIWVAMSNSAVTLKEKYCSGSEFPEALFKMDLWFQRETYSKVVREEDLKDWPGAFPGRMRDDDASYCFVTTDFTMESAKEFLPPVLPHFDSMAIIEIDPASID
;
A
#
# COMPACT_ATOMS: atom_id res chain seq x y z
N ALA A 1 3.27 -19.65 -9.06
CA ALA A 1 3.10 -18.80 -10.26
C ALA A 1 2.61 -17.40 -9.90
N VAL A 2 1.47 -17.23 -9.22
CA VAL A 2 0.90 -15.90 -8.89
C VAL A 2 1.68 -15.12 -7.80
N ARG A 3 2.33 -15.81 -6.86
CA ARG A 3 2.95 -15.19 -5.66
C ARG A 3 4.27 -14.43 -5.90
N GLY A 4 5.14 -14.96 -6.77
CA GLY A 4 6.38 -14.28 -7.15
C GLY A 4 6.14 -13.04 -8.01
N ASP A 5 5.04 -13.04 -8.76
CA ASP A 5 4.62 -11.95 -9.62
C ASP A 5 4.18 -10.72 -8.80
N LEU A 6 3.40 -10.90 -7.74
CA LEU A 6 2.91 -9.79 -6.91
C LEU A 6 4.05 -8.99 -6.25
N ARG A 7 5.03 -9.68 -5.65
CA ARG A 7 6.21 -9.04 -5.06
C ARG A 7 7.02 -8.27 -6.10
N SER A 8 7.27 -8.88 -7.26
CA SER A 8 8.01 -8.24 -8.35
C SER A 8 7.31 -6.98 -8.87
N ARG A 9 5.99 -7.04 -9.05
CA ARG A 9 5.16 -5.90 -9.43
C ARG A 9 5.19 -4.78 -8.39
N LEU A 10 5.09 -5.13 -7.11
CA LEU A 10 5.19 -4.19 -6.00
C LEU A 10 6.55 -3.48 -6.01
N VAL A 11 7.65 -4.24 -6.07
CA VAL A 11 9.01 -3.67 -6.12
C VAL A 11 9.19 -2.79 -7.36
N THR A 12 8.66 -3.20 -8.51
CA THR A 12 8.70 -2.39 -9.74
C THR A 12 7.93 -1.08 -9.57
N ALA A 13 6.72 -1.12 -9.02
CA ALA A 13 5.93 0.09 -8.76
C ALA A 13 6.69 1.06 -7.83
N LEU A 14 7.26 0.53 -6.73
CA LEU A 14 8.09 1.29 -5.79
C LEU A 14 9.34 1.90 -6.46
N LYS A 15 9.97 1.16 -7.38
CA LYS A 15 11.10 1.63 -8.19
C LYS A 15 10.75 2.76 -9.15
N PHE A 16 9.48 2.99 -9.44
CA PHE A 16 9.06 4.05 -10.36
C PHE A 16 8.19 5.10 -9.66
N GLY A 17 8.18 5.11 -8.32
CA GLY A 17 7.37 6.06 -7.55
C GLY A 17 5.86 5.89 -7.77
N GLN A 18 5.42 4.74 -8.29
CA GLN A 18 4.01 4.52 -8.58
C GLN A 18 3.23 4.32 -7.28
N PRO A 19 2.02 4.89 -7.18
CA PRO A 19 1.17 4.66 -6.03
C PRO A 19 0.62 3.23 -6.09
N ILE A 20 0.35 2.67 -4.92
CA ILE A 20 -0.16 1.31 -4.79
C ILE A 20 -1.64 1.39 -4.52
N TRP A 21 -2.42 0.96 -5.49
CA TRP A 21 -3.87 0.99 -5.41
C TRP A 21 -4.41 -0.37 -4.94
N VAL A 22 -5.17 -0.34 -3.85
CA VAL A 22 -5.96 -1.48 -3.39
C VAL A 22 -7.44 -1.19 -3.61
N ALA A 23 -8.01 -1.79 -4.65
CA ALA A 23 -9.43 -1.73 -4.91
C ALA A 23 -10.17 -2.71 -4.00
N MET A 24 -10.86 -2.20 -2.98
CA MET A 24 -11.75 -2.96 -2.14
C MET A 24 -13.16 -2.54 -2.49
N SER A 25 -13.87 -3.31 -3.33
CA SER A 25 -15.24 -2.97 -3.70
C SER A 25 -16.20 -3.03 -2.48
N ASN A 26 -17.45 -3.47 -2.65
CA ASN A 26 -18.37 -3.76 -1.53
C ASN A 26 -17.96 -4.98 -0.67
N SER A 27 -16.66 -5.12 -0.38
CA SER A 27 -16.05 -6.27 0.29
C SER A 27 -14.95 -5.82 1.25
N ALA A 28 -15.06 -6.26 2.50
CA ALA A 28 -14.01 -6.15 3.51
C ALA A 28 -13.10 -7.40 3.48
N VAL A 29 -12.30 -7.54 2.41
CA VAL A 29 -11.32 -8.64 2.34
C VAL A 29 -10.30 -8.48 3.46
N THR A 30 -9.99 -9.55 4.19
CA THR A 30 -9.05 -9.61 5.32
C THR A 30 -7.58 -9.39 4.89
N LEU A 31 -7.28 -8.20 4.37
CA LEU A 31 -5.99 -7.86 3.78
C LEU A 31 -4.85 -7.97 4.79
N LYS A 32 -5.09 -7.43 5.99
CA LYS A 32 -4.17 -7.45 7.14
C LYS A 32 -3.72 -8.88 7.46
N GLU A 33 -4.66 -9.77 7.74
CA GLU A 33 -4.35 -11.14 8.16
C GLU A 33 -3.83 -12.02 7.01
N LYS A 34 -4.36 -11.86 5.80
CA LYS A 34 -4.09 -12.79 4.70
C LYS A 34 -2.85 -12.43 3.88
N TYR A 35 -2.65 -11.14 3.59
CA TYR A 35 -1.61 -10.69 2.68
C TYR A 35 -0.46 -10.00 3.40
N CYS A 36 -0.72 -9.41 4.58
CA CYS A 36 0.31 -8.66 5.28
C CYS A 36 1.10 -9.46 6.32
N SER A 37 0.54 -10.56 6.81
CA SER A 37 1.20 -11.47 7.76
C SER A 37 2.37 -12.28 7.15
N GLY A 38 2.36 -12.49 5.83
CA GLY A 38 3.19 -13.48 5.15
C GLY A 38 4.42 -12.95 4.41
N SER A 39 4.85 -11.70 4.66
CA SER A 39 5.89 -10.99 3.87
C SER A 39 5.54 -10.71 2.40
N GLU A 40 4.29 -10.93 1.99
CA GLU A 40 3.84 -10.73 0.61
C GLU A 40 3.53 -9.24 0.33
N PHE A 41 2.84 -8.58 1.26
CA PHE A 41 2.55 -7.16 1.21
C PHE A 41 2.90 -6.50 2.55
N PRO A 42 3.75 -5.47 2.60
CA PRO A 42 4.17 -4.90 3.88
C PRO A 42 3.09 -3.96 4.44
N GLU A 43 2.64 -4.21 5.68
CA GLU A 43 1.67 -3.36 6.41
C GLU A 43 2.11 -1.89 6.45
N ALA A 44 3.41 -1.67 6.49
CA ALA A 44 3.99 -0.33 6.56
C ALA A 44 3.73 0.53 5.32
N LEU A 45 3.33 -0.03 4.17
CA LEU A 45 2.89 0.79 3.04
C LEU A 45 1.57 1.53 3.31
N PHE A 46 0.81 1.11 4.32
CA PHE A 46 -0.36 1.85 4.82
C PHE A 46 0.02 2.97 5.81
N LYS A 47 1.31 3.06 6.20
CA LYS A 47 1.82 4.07 7.12
C LYS A 47 3.25 4.46 6.77
N MET A 48 3.38 5.49 5.94
CA MET A 48 4.65 5.91 5.31
C MET A 48 5.82 6.04 6.28
N ASP A 49 5.60 6.56 7.50
CA ASP A 49 6.63 6.70 8.53
C ASP A 49 7.31 5.38 8.91
N LEU A 50 6.60 4.25 8.77
CA LEU A 50 7.13 2.91 9.03
C LEU A 50 7.84 2.32 7.82
N TRP A 51 7.43 2.70 6.61
CA TRP A 51 7.94 2.09 5.38
C TRP A 51 9.42 2.38 5.15
N PHE A 52 9.85 3.60 5.44
CA PHE A 52 11.24 4.03 5.23
C PHE A 52 12.24 3.41 6.21
N GLN A 53 11.78 2.62 7.18
CA GLN A 53 12.64 1.89 8.09
C GLN A 53 13.24 0.67 7.36
N ARG A 54 14.57 0.51 7.45
CA ARG A 54 15.29 -0.55 6.74
C ARG A 54 14.82 -1.95 7.12
N GLU A 55 14.54 -2.13 8.40
CA GLU A 55 14.02 -3.36 9.00
C GLU A 55 12.67 -3.75 8.40
N THR A 56 11.93 -2.78 7.87
CA THR A 56 10.61 -2.95 7.28
C THR A 56 10.70 -3.22 5.78
N TYR A 57 11.32 -2.33 4.99
CA TYR A 57 11.33 -2.51 3.53
C TYR A 57 12.17 -3.71 3.08
N SER A 58 13.23 -4.07 3.83
CA SER A 58 14.12 -5.18 3.47
C SER A 58 13.44 -6.55 3.50
N LYS A 59 12.26 -6.67 4.12
CA LYS A 59 11.42 -7.88 4.09
C LYS A 59 10.84 -8.16 2.70
N VAL A 60 10.74 -7.14 1.85
CA VAL A 60 10.08 -7.20 0.54
C VAL A 60 11.05 -6.87 -0.59
N VAL A 61 11.84 -5.80 -0.39
CA VAL A 61 12.91 -5.36 -1.29
C VAL A 61 14.19 -6.09 -0.90
N ARG A 62 14.62 -7.01 -1.75
CA ARG A 62 15.84 -7.80 -1.56
C ARG A 62 17.04 -7.05 -2.12
N GLU A 63 18.24 -7.46 -1.74
CA GLU A 63 19.48 -6.86 -2.27
C GLU A 63 19.59 -6.94 -3.80
N GLU A 64 19.09 -8.02 -4.40
CA GLU A 64 19.03 -8.16 -5.85
C GLU A 64 18.15 -7.11 -6.52
N ASP A 65 17.07 -6.68 -5.86
CA ASP A 65 16.18 -5.66 -6.36
C ASP A 65 16.84 -4.27 -6.30
N LEU A 66 17.83 -4.06 -5.44
CA LEU A 66 18.57 -2.79 -5.36
C LEU A 66 19.50 -2.58 -6.57
N LYS A 67 19.77 -3.63 -7.35
CA LYS A 67 20.46 -3.49 -8.64
C LYS A 67 19.60 -2.63 -9.56
N ASP A 68 20.23 -1.62 -10.16
CA ASP A 68 19.61 -0.65 -11.05
C ASP A 68 18.48 0.19 -10.41
N TRP A 69 18.50 0.37 -9.08
CA TRP A 69 17.55 1.26 -8.40
C TRP A 69 17.91 2.73 -8.71
N PRO A 70 17.03 3.52 -9.35
CA PRO A 70 17.31 4.93 -9.56
C PRO A 70 17.29 5.69 -8.22
N GLY A 71 18.43 6.28 -7.83
CA GLY A 71 18.55 7.10 -6.62
C GLY A 71 19.08 6.37 -5.39
N ALA A 72 19.03 7.04 -4.23
CA ALA A 72 19.77 6.63 -3.03
C ALA A 72 19.02 5.66 -2.10
N PHE A 73 17.69 5.60 -2.13
CA PHE A 73 16.89 4.78 -1.20
C PHE A 73 15.55 4.30 -1.80
N PRO A 74 15.08 3.09 -1.47
CA PRO A 74 13.71 2.66 -1.75
C PRO A 74 12.71 3.65 -1.18
N GLY A 75 11.92 4.27 -2.06
CA GLY A 75 10.88 5.25 -1.70
C GLY A 75 11.33 6.73 -1.63
N ARG A 76 12.58 7.07 -1.96
CA ARG A 76 13.02 8.47 -2.17
C ARG A 76 13.26 8.77 -3.65
N MET A 77 12.32 8.36 -4.51
CA MET A 77 12.41 8.58 -5.96
C MET A 77 12.35 10.06 -6.36
N ARG A 78 11.88 10.92 -5.45
CA ARG A 78 12.05 12.38 -5.45
C ARG A 78 11.76 12.90 -4.04
N ASP A 79 12.22 14.12 -3.73
CA ASP A 79 12.02 14.75 -2.41
C ASP A 79 10.53 14.84 -2.02
N ASP A 80 9.62 14.74 -3.00
CA ASP A 80 8.16 14.90 -2.84
C ASP A 80 7.32 13.65 -3.22
N ASP A 81 7.90 12.63 -3.86
CA ASP A 81 7.18 11.47 -4.40
C ASP A 81 7.46 10.19 -3.60
N ALA A 82 6.83 10.08 -2.43
CA ALA A 82 6.78 8.85 -1.67
C ALA A 82 5.79 7.87 -2.33
N SER A 83 6.18 6.61 -2.58
CA SER A 83 5.21 5.59 -2.98
C SER A 83 4.26 5.32 -1.82
N TYR A 84 3.00 5.73 -1.95
CA TYR A 84 1.96 5.53 -0.94
C TYR A 84 0.92 4.48 -1.37
N CYS A 85 0.29 3.85 -0.39
CA CYS A 85 -0.86 2.98 -0.60
C CYS A 85 -2.15 3.76 -0.40
N PHE A 86 -3.12 3.58 -1.29
CA PHE A 86 -4.48 4.09 -1.08
C PHE A 86 -5.51 3.00 -1.37
N VAL A 87 -6.61 3.04 -0.62
CA VAL A 87 -7.70 2.08 -0.70
C VAL A 87 -8.93 2.79 -1.24
N THR A 88 -9.56 2.21 -2.25
CA THR A 88 -10.85 2.72 -2.77
C THR A 88 -11.94 1.72 -2.44
N THR A 89 -13.11 2.23 -2.05
CA THR A 89 -14.30 1.42 -1.77
C THR A 89 -15.59 2.15 -2.11
N ASP A 90 -16.63 1.38 -2.39
CA ASP A 90 -18.03 1.75 -2.58
C ASP A 90 -18.84 1.64 -1.29
N PHE A 91 -18.20 1.36 -0.15
CA PHE A 91 -18.82 1.55 1.16
C PHE A 91 -19.17 3.02 1.41
N THR A 92 -20.31 3.22 2.08
CA THR A 92 -20.60 4.51 2.72
C THR A 92 -19.58 4.80 3.81
N MET A 93 -19.45 6.07 4.23
CA MET A 93 -18.59 6.46 5.35
C MET A 93 -18.87 5.65 6.63
N GLU A 94 -20.14 5.34 6.91
CA GLU A 94 -20.54 4.54 8.08
C GLU A 94 -20.08 3.10 7.96
N SER A 95 -20.37 2.43 6.84
CA SER A 95 -19.96 1.04 6.60
C SER A 95 -18.43 0.90 6.53
N ALA A 96 -17.74 1.90 5.98
CA ALA A 96 -16.28 1.93 5.95
C ALA A 96 -15.71 1.92 7.38
N LYS A 97 -16.25 2.74 8.28
CA LYS A 97 -15.82 2.79 9.69
C LYS A 97 -16.18 1.54 10.48
N GLU A 98 -17.22 0.81 10.09
CA GLU A 98 -17.61 -0.44 10.73
C GLU A 98 -16.74 -1.63 10.28
N PHE A 99 -16.56 -1.78 8.96
CA PHE A 99 -16.01 -3.02 8.39
C PHE A 99 -14.53 -2.96 8.01
N LEU A 100 -13.96 -1.78 7.74
CA LEU A 100 -12.57 -1.66 7.31
C LEU A 100 -11.51 -1.71 8.43
N PRO A 101 -11.74 -1.20 9.66
CA PRO A 101 -10.73 -1.26 10.72
C PRO A 101 -10.14 -2.66 11.02
N PRO A 102 -10.93 -3.75 11.05
CA PRO A 102 -10.37 -5.08 11.33
C PRO A 102 -9.56 -5.64 10.15
N VAL A 103 -9.80 -5.17 8.92
CA VAL A 103 -9.22 -5.77 7.70
C VAL A 103 -8.08 -4.97 7.09
N LEU A 104 -7.98 -3.66 7.38
CA LEU A 104 -6.90 -2.80 6.90
C LEU A 104 -5.85 -2.53 7.99
N PRO A 105 -4.54 -2.63 7.67
CA PRO A 105 -3.50 -2.18 8.58
C PRO A 105 -3.55 -0.66 8.77
N HIS A 106 -3.36 -0.18 10.00
CA HIS A 106 -3.25 1.25 10.31
C HIS A 106 -4.42 2.13 9.83
N PHE A 107 -5.64 1.58 9.79
CA PHE A 107 -6.84 2.32 9.34
C PHE A 107 -7.05 3.63 10.10
N ASP A 108 -6.76 3.64 11.40
CA ASP A 108 -6.81 4.81 12.29
C ASP A 108 -5.84 5.94 11.89
N SER A 109 -4.79 5.61 11.14
CA SER A 109 -3.79 6.55 10.64
C SER A 109 -4.09 7.03 9.20
N MET A 110 -5.19 6.58 8.58
CA MET A 110 -5.55 6.95 7.21
C MET A 110 -6.41 8.21 7.17
N ALA A 111 -6.19 9.04 6.15
CA ALA A 111 -7.15 10.06 5.75
C ALA A 111 -8.26 9.39 4.93
N ILE A 112 -9.52 9.55 5.36
CA ILE A 112 -10.69 9.05 4.63
C ILE A 112 -11.26 10.20 3.80
N ILE A 113 -11.35 9.98 2.48
CA ILE A 113 -11.92 10.93 1.54
C ILE A 113 -13.21 10.33 0.98
N GLU A 114 -14.34 11.01 1.22
CA GLU A 114 -15.62 10.66 0.62
C GLU A 114 -15.76 11.42 -0.70
N ILE A 115 -16.01 10.69 -1.79
CA ILE A 115 -16.20 11.27 -3.11
C ILE A 115 -17.69 11.26 -3.40
N ASP A 116 -18.28 12.44 -3.56
CA ASP A 116 -19.62 12.58 -4.13
C ASP A 116 -19.52 12.48 -5.66
N PRO A 117 -20.07 11.44 -6.31
CA PRO A 117 -20.02 11.31 -7.76
C PRO A 117 -20.67 12.49 -8.49
N ALA A 118 -21.67 13.14 -7.88
CA ALA A 118 -22.33 14.31 -8.47
C ALA A 118 -21.43 15.56 -8.49
N SER A 119 -20.30 15.54 -7.78
CA SER A 119 -19.31 16.63 -7.76
C SER A 119 -18.24 16.52 -8.85
N ILE A 120 -18.25 15.44 -9.65
CA ILE A 120 -17.30 15.20 -10.73
C ILE A 120 -18.01 15.39 -12.07
N ASP A 121 -17.67 16.49 -12.76
CA ASP A 121 -18.11 16.81 -14.12
C ASP A 121 -17.31 16.05 -15.21
#